data_AF-A0A8S3B3D3-F1
#
_entry.id   AF-A0A8S3B3D3-F1
#
_cell.length_a   1.000
_cell.length_b   1.000
_cell.length_c   1.000
_cell.angle_alpha   90.00
_cell.angle_beta   90.00
_cell.angle_gamma   90.00
#
_symmetry.space_group_name_H-M   'P 1'
#
loop_
_entity.id
_entity.type
_entity.pdbx_description
1 polymer ?
#
loop_
_entity_poly.entity_id
_entity_poly.type
_entity_poly.pdbx_seq_one_letter_code
_entity_poly.pdbx_strand_id
1 'polypeptide(L)' 'LYIIRTDASRVGIGAVLLQQQPPDSISTPTSALYKPVAFAPRSLKPAEKKYSAIELEALAIWWSVTQKFRSYIEGQQFFL' A
#
# COMPACT_ATOMS: atom_id res chain seq x y z
N LEU A 1 -2.41 -11.67 7.57
CA LEU A 1 -1.16 -10.96 7.23
C LEU A 1 -1.45 -9.96 6.12
N TYR A 2 -0.83 -8.78 6.18
CA TYR A 2 -1.04 -7.69 5.23
C TYR A 2 0.22 -7.38 4.42
N ILE A 3 0.03 -6.93 3.18
CA ILE A 3 1.09 -6.34 2.35
C ILE A 3 0.60 -4.98 1.88
N ILE A 4 1.41 -3.94 2.03
CA ILE A 4 1.16 -2.62 1.43
C ILE A 4 2.10 -2.49 0.25
N ARG A 5 1.58 -2.22 -0.95
CA ARG A 5 2.41 -1.83 -2.10
C ARG A 5 2.26 -0.36 -2.36
N THR A 6 3.36 0.34 -2.58
CA THR A 6 3.37 1.76 -2.91
C THR A 6 4.02 2.01 -4.26
N ASP A 7 3.63 3.10 -4.90
CA ASP A 7 4.25 3.60 -6.12
C ASP A 7 4.12 5.13 -6.13
N ALA A 8 5.07 5.82 -6.75
CA ALA A 8 5.04 7.27 -6.86
C ALA A 8 5.37 7.76 -8.26
N SER A 9 4.76 8.89 -8.62
CA SER A 9 4.98 9.56 -9.90
C SER A 9 4.95 11.07 -9.72
N ARG A 10 5.31 11.80 -10.79
CA ARG A 10 5.20 13.27 -10.82
C ARG A 10 3.76 13.79 -10.73
N VAL A 11 2.75 12.92 -10.87
CA VAL A 11 1.34 13.28 -10.79
C VAL A 11 0.78 13.04 -9.38
N GLY A 12 1.23 11.99 -8.71
CA GLY A 12 0.67 11.54 -7.44
C GLY A 12 1.42 10.37 -6.85
N ILE A 13 1.05 10.04 -5.61
CA ILE A 13 1.45 8.82 -4.92
C ILE A 13 0.28 7.85 -4.88
N GLY A 14 0.57 6.55 -4.88
CA GLY A 14 -0.41 5.49 -4.81
C GLY A 14 -0.01 4.44 -3.78
N ALA A 15 -1.01 3.80 -3.19
CA ALA A 15 -0.80 2.62 -2.37
C ALA A 15 -1.96 1.62 -2.51
N VAL A 16 -1.65 0.33 -2.33
CA VAL A 16 -2.62 -0.77 -2.33
C VAL A 16 -2.39 -1.62 -1.10
N LEU A 17 -3.45 -1.90 -0.35
CA LEU A 17 -3.45 -2.84 0.75
C LEU A 17 -3.92 -4.20 0.25
N LEU A 18 -3.10 -5.23 0.45
CA LEU A 18 -3.37 -6.62 0.13
C LEU A 18 -3.52 -7.42 1.43
N GLN A 19 -4.45 -8.36 1.46
CA GLN A 19 -4.66 -9.26 2.59
C GLN A 19 -4.57 -10.72 2.14
N GLN A 20 -3.80 -11.50 2.88
CA GLN A 20 -3.76 -12.95 2.70
C GLN A 20 -5.14 -13.54 2.94
N GLN A 21 -5.64 -14.31 1.98
CA GLN A 21 -6.90 -15.03 2.14
C GLN A 21 -6.73 -16.27 3.02
N PRO A 22 -7.79 -16.67 3.75
CA PRO A 22 -7.80 -18.00 4.35
C PRO A 22 -7.64 -19.07 3.26
N PRO A 23 -7.06 -20.23 3.60
CA PRO A 23 -7.01 -21.35 2.67
C PRO A 23 -8.44 -21.82 2.40
N ASP A 24 -8.98 -21.48 1.23
CA ASP A 24 -10.27 -22.00 0.79
C ASP A 24 -10.08 -23.44 0.30
N SER A 25 -10.98 -24.34 0.69
CA SER A 25 -11.01 -25.76 0.26
C SER A 25 -11.24 -25.98 -1.24
N ILE A 26 -11.40 -24.90 -2.01
CA ILE A 26 -11.72 -24.89 -3.45
C ILE A 26 -10.63 -24.19 -4.27
N SER A 27 -9.75 -23.39 -3.65
CA SER A 27 -8.70 -22.67 -4.37
C SER A 27 -7.48 -23.57 -4.61
N THR A 28 -7.07 -23.66 -5.88
CA THR A 28 -5.91 -24.41 -6.36
C THR A 28 -4.67 -24.16 -5.46
N PRO A 29 -3.94 -25.21 -5.02
CA PRO A 29 -2.99 -25.16 -3.91
C PRO A 29 -1.67 -24.44 -4.20
N THR A 30 -1.58 -23.64 -5.27
CA THR A 30 -0.29 -23.20 -5.83
C THR A 30 0.03 -21.72 -5.60
N SER A 31 -0.87 -20.92 -5.01
CA SER A 31 -0.57 -19.51 -4.76
C SER A 31 -1.23 -19.02 -3.48
N ALA A 32 -0.44 -18.47 -2.56
CA ALA A 32 -0.97 -17.68 -1.45
C ALA A 32 -1.75 -16.50 -2.04
N LEU A 33 -3.08 -16.61 -2.07
CA LEU A 33 -3.96 -15.60 -2.66
C LEU A 33 -3.93 -14.36 -1.77
N TYR A 34 -3.08 -13.40 -2.11
CA TYR A 34 -3.21 -12.03 -1.62
C TYR A 34 -4.24 -11.31 -2.47
N LYS A 35 -5.32 -10.84 -1.86
CA LYS A 35 -6.34 -10.06 -2.56
C LYS A 35 -6.26 -8.58 -2.16
N PRO A 36 -6.45 -7.65 -3.10
CA PRO A 36 -6.51 -6.24 -2.78
C PRO A 36 -7.78 -5.96 -1.98
N VAL A 37 -7.65 -5.22 -0.88
CA VAL A 37 -8.74 -4.85 0.02
C VAL A 37 -9.03 -3.35 -0.05
N ALA A 38 -7.99 -2.54 -0.33
CA ALA A 38 -8.16 -1.11 -0.50
C ALA A 38 -7.13 -0.51 -1.46
N PHE A 39 -7.57 0.46 -2.27
CA PHE A 39 -6.73 1.27 -3.15
C PHE A 39 -6.70 2.71 -2.64
N ALA A 40 -5.55 3.36 -2.76
CA ALA A 40 -5.33 4.68 -2.20
C ALA A 40 -4.47 5.56 -3.12
N PRO A 41 -5.06 6.16 -4.16
CA PRO A 41 -4.40 7.22 -4.92
C PRO A 41 -4.49 8.57 -4.19
N ARG A 42 -3.44 9.40 -4.32
CA ARG A 42 -3.44 10.78 -3.83
C ARG A 42 -2.60 11.68 -4.75
N SER A 43 -3.19 12.78 -5.22
CA SER A 43 -2.45 13.80 -5.99
C SER A 43 -1.42 14.53 -5.11
N LEU A 44 -0.31 14.98 -5.74
CA LEU A 44 0.72 15.73 -5.04
C LEU A 44 0.24 17.14 -4.65
N LYS A 45 0.55 17.55 -3.42
CA LYS A 45 0.42 18.95 -2.99
C LYS A 45 1.45 19.83 -3.73
N PRO A 46 1.22 21.16 -3.84
CA PRO A 46 2.14 22.06 -4.53
C PRO A 46 3.59 21.99 -4.04
N ALA A 47 3.81 21.79 -2.74
CA ALA A 47 5.15 21.61 -2.17
C ALA A 47 5.78 20.27 -2.55
N GLU A 48 5.00 19.19 -2.51
CA GLU A 48 5.45 17.82 -2.81
C GLU A 48 5.83 17.65 -4.29
N LYS A 49 5.30 18.47 -5.20
CA LYS A 49 5.69 18.48 -6.63
C LYS A 49 7.17 18.79 -6.86
N LYS A 50 7.85 19.39 -5.89
CA LYS A 50 9.28 19.72 -5.95
C LYS A 50 10.17 18.60 -5.44
N TYR A 51 9.60 17.55 -4.86
CA TYR A 51 10.35 16.41 -4.34
C TYR A 51 10.95 15.61 -5.49
N SER A 52 12.16 15.11 -5.27
CA SER A 52 12.80 14.11 -6.12
C SER A 52 11.99 12.80 -6.11
N ALA A 53 12.28 11.91 -7.07
CA ALA A 53 11.60 10.63 -7.16
C ALA A 53 11.70 9.82 -5.85
N ILE A 54 12.87 9.78 -5.24
CA ILE A 54 13.07 9.03 -3.99
C ILE A 54 12.32 9.62 -2.80
N GLU A 55 12.19 10.96 -2.74
CA GLU A 55 11.38 11.63 -1.72
C GLU A 55 9.88 11.37 -1.93
N LEU A 56 9.43 11.23 -3.18
CA LEU A 56 8.04 10.87 -3.49
C LEU A 56 7.74 9.42 -3.12
N GLU A 57 8.66 8.48 -3.37
CA GLU A 57 8.54 7.09 -2.91
C GLU A 57 8.47 7.02 -1.38
N ALA A 58 9.36 7.72 -0.68
CA ALA A 58 9.34 7.79 0.78
C ALA A 58 8.04 8.40 1.31
N LEU A 59 7.50 9.42 0.64
CA LEU A 59 6.21 10.01 0.96
C LEU A 59 5.06 9.02 0.76
N ALA A 60 5.07 8.21 -0.31
CA ALA A 60 4.09 7.16 -0.57
C ALA A 60 4.06 6.13 0.56
N ILE A 61 5.24 5.67 0.99
CA ILE A 61 5.42 4.75 2.11
C ILE A 61 4.89 5.37 3.41
N TRP A 62 5.40 6.53 3.78
CA TRP A 62 5.02 7.18 5.04
C TRP A 62 3.52 7.45 5.12
N TRP A 63 2.94 8.02 4.05
CA TRP A 63 1.52 8.36 4.01
C TRP A 63 0.64 7.10 4.06
N SER A 64 0.99 6.06 3.29
CA SER A 64 0.20 4.81 3.28
C SER A 64 0.18 4.13 4.65
N VAL A 65 1.32 4.06 5.34
CA VAL A 65 1.46 3.40 6.64
C VAL A 65 0.84 4.23 7.77
N THR A 66 1.17 5.51 7.86
CA THR A 66 0.84 6.32 9.04
C THR A 66 -0.53 6.99 8.97
N GLN A 67 -1.04 7.22 7.76
CA GLN A 67 -2.29 7.95 7.56
C GLN A 67 -3.37 7.05 6.95
N LYS A 68 -3.10 6.46 5.78
CA LYS A 68 -4.16 5.85 4.98
C LYS A 68 -4.62 4.49 5.50
N PHE A 69 -3.69 3.59 5.80
CA PHE A 69 -3.98 2.21 6.19
C PHE A 69 -3.78 1.94 7.67
N ARG A 70 -3.48 2.97 8.48
CA ARG A 70 -3.24 2.83 9.92
C ARG A 70 -4.27 1.96 10.62
N SER A 71 -5.57 2.20 10.38
CA SER A 71 -6.65 1.40 11.00
C SER A 71 -6.64 -0.09 10.67
N TYR A 72 -5.98 -0.50 9.58
CA TYR A 72 -5.85 -1.91 9.17
C TYR A 72 -4.60 -2.58 9.75
N ILE A 73 -3.51 -1.83 9.90
CA ILE A 73 -2.18 -2.38 10.22
C ILE A 73 -1.70 -2.03 11.63
N GLU A 74 -2.38 -1.15 12.35
CA GLU A 74 -2.02 -0.78 13.73
C GLU A 74 -2.05 -2.03 14.63
N GLY A 75 -0.91 -2.32 15.26
CA GLY A 75 -0.71 -3.53 16.07
C GLY A 75 -0.59 -4.84 15.27
N GLN A 76 -0.50 -4.79 13.93
CA GLN A 76 -0.36 -5.97 13.08
C GLN A 76 1.00 -6.00 12.38
N GLN A 77 1.52 -7.20 12.13
CA GLN A 77 2.66 -7.37 11.22
C GLN A 77 2.19 -7.24 9.77
N PHE A 78 2.96 -6.48 8.99
CA PHE A 78 2.74 -6.30 7.56
C PHE A 78 4.06 -6.22 6.81
N PHE A 79 4.01 -6.46 5.50
CA PHE A 79 5.14 -6.23 4.59
C PHE A 79 4.87 -5.02 3.70
N LEU A 80 5.94 -4.39 3.23
CA LEU A 80 5.93 -3.27 2.29
C LEU A 80 6.64 -3.71 1.00
#